data_AF-A0A0C2JMI2-F1
#
_entry.id   AF-A0A0C2JMI2-F1
#
_cell.length_a   1.000
_cell.length_b   1.000
_cell.length_c   1.000
_cell.angle_alpha   90.00
_cell.angle_beta   90.00
_cell.angle_gamma   90.00
#
_symmetry.space_group_name_H-M   'P 1'
#
loop_
_entity.id
_entity.type
_entity.pdbx_description
1 polymer ?
#
loop_
_entity_poly.entity_id
_entity_poly.type
_entity_poly.pdbx_seq_one_letter_code
_entity_poly.pdbx_strand_id
1 'polypeptide(L)'
;MICDEVMTNDLNKILKSLVNSQQQQTEGLIRAQREHMSTVIEKFAHMMIKVTVVPSFEAFQASKEPFSLYQGRLEQHFASCRITHSCYKKAQLLSWMGSETFYYVEDSSEVRYRTFL
;
A
#
# COMPACT_ATOMS: atom_id res chain seq x y z
N MET A 1 -33.19 14.78 -61.07
CA MET A 1 -32.60 15.77 -60.14
C MET A 1 -33.01 15.52 -58.69
N ILE A 2 -34.30 15.28 -58.38
CA ILE A 2 -34.79 15.05 -57.00
C ILE A 2 -34.20 13.78 -56.35
N CYS A 3 -33.98 12.70 -57.12
CA CYS A 3 -33.46 11.43 -56.57
C CYS A 3 -31.99 11.49 -56.11
N ASP A 4 -31.16 12.33 -56.73
CA ASP A 4 -29.74 12.49 -56.34
C ASP A 4 -29.61 13.22 -55.01
N GLU A 5 -30.47 14.21 -54.76
CA GLU A 5 -30.45 15.01 -53.54
C GLU A 5 -30.89 14.19 -52.31
N VAL A 6 -31.88 13.31 -52.50
CA VAL A 6 -32.34 12.37 -51.46
C VAL A 6 -31.25 11.34 -51.13
N MET A 7 -30.63 10.72 -52.15
CA MET A 7 -29.53 9.77 -51.92
C MET A 7 -28.32 10.42 -51.23
N THR A 8 -27.97 11.64 -51.62
CA THR A 8 -26.85 12.38 -51.03
C THR A 8 -27.11 12.70 -49.55
N ASN A 9 -28.36 13.02 -49.20
CA ASN A 9 -28.76 13.29 -47.81
C ASN A 9 -28.66 12.03 -46.93
N ASP A 10 -29.10 10.87 -47.43
CA ASP A 10 -29.05 9.63 -46.66
C ASP A 10 -27.62 9.13 -46.46
N LEU A 11 -26.76 9.28 -47.47
CA LEU A 11 -25.33 8.97 -47.37
C LEU A 11 -24.63 9.86 -46.34
N ASN A 12 -24.99 11.15 -46.29
CA ASN A 12 -24.50 12.09 -45.27
C ASN A 12 -24.95 11.72 -43.85
N LYS A 13 -26.19 11.24 -43.67
CA LYS A 13 -26.67 10.76 -42.37
C LYS A 13 -25.89 9.53 -41.91
N ILE A 14 -25.63 8.58 -42.82
CA ILE A 14 -24.87 7.37 -42.53
C ILE A 14 -23.43 7.75 -42.11
N LEU A 15 -22.76 8.61 -42.87
CA LEU A 15 -21.41 9.08 -42.54
C LEU A 15 -21.35 9.77 -41.16
N LYS A 16 -22.31 10.64 -40.85
CA LYS A 16 -22.39 11.28 -39.53
C LYS A 16 -22.58 10.25 -38.42
N SER A 17 -23.47 9.27 -38.61
CA SER A 17 -23.71 8.23 -37.62
C SER A 17 -22.47 7.37 -37.37
N LEU A 18 -21.70 7.06 -38.42
CA LEU A 18 -20.46 6.29 -38.34
C LEU A 18 -19.39 7.06 -37.57
N VAL A 19 -19.16 8.34 -37.91
CA VAL A 19 -18.21 9.20 -37.20
C VAL A 19 -18.57 9.33 -35.72
N ASN A 20 -19.85 9.56 -35.42
CA ASN A 20 -20.32 9.65 -34.04
C ASN A 20 -20.11 8.34 -33.28
N SER A 21 -20.38 7.20 -33.91
CA SER A 21 -20.16 5.88 -33.31
C SER A 21 -18.68 5.63 -33.02
N GLN A 22 -17.77 6.01 -33.92
CA GLN A 22 -16.33 5.87 -33.70
C GLN A 22 -15.82 6.78 -32.58
N GLN A 23 -16.33 8.01 -32.51
CA GLN A 23 -16.00 8.93 -31.43
C GLN A 23 -16.43 8.37 -30.07
N GLN A 24 -17.67 7.89 -29.97
CA GLN A 24 -18.19 7.30 -28.73
C GLN A 24 -17.41 6.05 -28.31
N GLN A 25 -17.03 5.19 -29.27
CA GLN A 25 -16.19 4.02 -28.97
C GLN A 25 -14.83 4.41 -28.42
N THR A 26 -14.18 5.41 -29.05
CA THR A 26 -12.86 5.88 -28.63
C THR A 26 -12.90 6.47 -27.22
N GLU A 27 -13.90 7.31 -26.94
CA GLU A 27 -14.10 7.88 -25.60
C GLU A 27 -14.40 6.82 -24.55
N GLY A 28 -15.21 5.82 -24.90
CA GLY A 28 -15.51 4.67 -24.04
C GLY A 28 -14.26 3.88 -23.68
N LEU A 29 -13.40 3.60 -24.67
CA LEU A 29 -12.14 2.89 -24.46
C LEU A 29 -11.17 3.67 -23.56
N ILE A 30 -11.00 4.98 -23.81
CA ILE A 30 -10.14 5.85 -23.00
C ILE A 30 -10.63 5.89 -21.55
N ARG A 31 -11.95 5.96 -21.34
CA ARG A 31 -12.55 5.95 -20.00
C ARG A 31 -12.29 4.63 -19.28
N ALA A 32 -12.56 3.51 -19.93
CA ALA A 32 -12.31 2.18 -19.36
C ALA A 32 -10.82 1.98 -19.01
N GLN A 33 -9.91 2.45 -19.85
CA GLN A 33 -8.48 2.39 -19.59
C GLN A 33 -8.08 3.23 -18.37
N ARG A 34 -8.64 4.44 -18.23
CA ARG A 34 -8.40 5.31 -17.07
C ARG A 34 -8.89 4.67 -15.77
N GLU A 35 -10.11 4.12 -15.77
CA GLU A 35 -10.69 3.44 -14.60
C GLU A 35 -9.88 2.21 -14.20
N HIS A 36 -9.46 1.41 -15.18
CA HIS A 36 -8.58 0.27 -14.95
C HIS A 36 -7.23 0.70 -14.36
N MET A 37 -6.59 1.74 -14.90
CA MET A 37 -5.33 2.26 -14.36
C MET A 37 -5.49 2.78 -12.92
N SER A 38 -6.58 3.51 -12.62
CA SER A 38 -6.86 3.96 -11.25
C SER A 38 -6.92 2.78 -10.28
N THR A 39 -7.64 1.73 -10.67
CA THR A 39 -7.77 0.51 -9.86
C THR A 39 -6.42 -0.17 -9.64
N VAL A 40 -5.57 -0.24 -10.66
CA VAL A 40 -4.22 -0.82 -10.54
C VAL A 40 -3.35 0.02 -9.61
N ILE A 41 -3.38 1.35 -9.74
CA ILE A 41 -2.62 2.27 -8.89
C ILE A 41 -3.06 2.14 -7.43
N GLU A 42 -4.37 2.10 -7.17
CA GLU A 42 -4.90 1.92 -5.82
C GLU A 42 -4.48 0.58 -5.19
N LYS A 43 -4.58 -0.51 -5.95
CA LYS A 43 -4.12 -1.84 -5.49
C LYS A 43 -2.62 -1.85 -5.21
N PHE A 44 -1.82 -1.19 -6.04
CA PHE A 44 -0.38 -1.09 -5.84
C PHE A 44 -0.04 -0.24 -4.62
N ALA A 45 -0.69 0.91 -4.44
CA ALA A 45 -0.55 1.75 -3.26
C ALA A 45 -0.90 0.98 -1.97
N HIS A 46 -2.01 0.24 -1.98
CA HIS A 46 -2.39 -0.62 -0.86
C HIS A 46 -1.38 -1.74 -0.58
N MET A 47 -0.75 -2.30 -1.61
CA MET A 47 0.32 -3.28 -1.44
C MET A 47 1.57 -2.64 -0.81
N MET A 48 1.98 -1.46 -1.30
CA MET A 48 3.16 -0.74 -0.80
C MET A 48 3.01 -0.27 0.65
N ILE A 49 1.80 0.10 1.09
CA ILE A 49 1.52 0.43 2.50
C ILE A 49 1.83 -0.77 3.43
N LYS A 50 1.64 -2.01 2.96
CA LYS A 50 1.96 -3.21 3.74
C LYS A 50 3.45 -3.54 3.73
N VAL A 51 4.23 -2.91 2.83
CA VAL A 51 5.68 -3.03 2.71
C VAL A 51 6.34 -1.78 3.29
N THR A 52 5.89 -1.31 4.45
CA THR A 52 6.74 -0.46 5.29
C THR A 52 7.88 -1.32 5.80
N VAL A 53 8.97 -1.43 5.04
CA VAL A 53 10.19 -2.09 5.50
C VAL A 53 10.75 -1.23 6.62
N VAL A 54 10.66 -1.71 7.86
CA VAL A 54 11.42 -1.06 8.93
C VAL A 54 12.88 -1.23 8.59
N PRO A 55 13.67 -0.15 8.59
CA PRO A 55 15.11 -0.27 8.49
C PRO A 55 15.60 -1.26 9.54
N SER A 56 16.53 -2.13 9.14
CA SER A 56 17.15 -3.10 10.04
C SER A 56 17.66 -2.40 11.29
N PHE A 57 17.49 -3.04 12.44
CA PHE A 57 17.94 -2.55 13.73
C PHE A 57 18.93 -3.55 14.33
N GLU A 58 19.82 -3.07 15.19
CA GLU A 58 20.82 -3.92 15.83
C GLU A 58 20.12 -5.01 16.67
N ALA A 59 20.61 -6.25 16.58
CA ALA A 59 20.11 -7.34 17.42
C ALA A 59 20.52 -7.11 18.87
N PHE A 60 19.68 -7.54 19.82
CA PHE A 60 20.01 -7.42 21.23
C PHE A 60 21.26 -8.25 21.58
N GLN A 61 22.19 -7.65 22.33
CA GLN A 61 23.37 -8.34 22.85
C GLN A 61 23.53 -8.00 24.34
N ALA A 62 23.24 -8.99 25.20
CA ALA A 62 23.30 -8.83 26.65
C ALA A 62 24.71 -8.46 27.16
N SER A 63 25.77 -8.79 26.40
CA SER A 63 27.16 -8.42 26.72
C SER A 63 27.48 -6.95 26.49
N LYS A 64 26.68 -6.24 25.66
CA LYS A 64 26.90 -4.85 25.30
C LYS A 64 26.05 -3.88 26.13
N GLU A 65 24.79 -4.23 26.40
CA GLU A 65 23.89 -3.34 27.13
C GLU A 65 22.78 -4.09 27.90
N PRO A 66 22.25 -3.48 28.97
CA PRO A 66 21.00 -3.91 29.60
C PRO A 66 19.80 -3.83 28.65
N PHE A 67 18.87 -4.77 28.78
CA PHE A 67 17.66 -4.84 27.96
C PHE A 67 16.80 -3.55 28.00
N SER A 68 16.75 -2.87 29.15
CA SER A 68 15.99 -1.61 29.29
C SER A 68 16.51 -0.49 28.39
N LEU A 69 17.83 -0.42 28.18
CA LEU A 69 18.44 0.55 27.26
C LEU A 69 18.18 0.17 25.80
N TYR A 70 18.32 -1.12 25.46
CA TYR A 70 17.97 -1.64 24.14
C TYR A 70 16.51 -1.32 23.78
N GLN A 71 15.58 -1.59 24.70
CA GLN A 71 14.16 -1.30 24.52
C GLN A 71 13.92 0.20 24.24
N GLY A 72 14.59 1.11 24.96
CA GLY A 72 14.47 2.54 24.73
C GLY A 72 14.94 2.96 23.33
N ARG A 73 16.09 2.45 22.87
CA ARG A 73 16.59 2.71 21.50
C ARG A 73 15.62 2.18 20.44
N LEU A 74 15.05 1.00 20.69
CA LEU A 74 14.10 0.37 19.79
C LEU A 74 12.78 1.15 19.69
N GLU A 75 12.27 1.65 20.82
CA GLU A 75 11.08 2.51 20.84
C GLU A 75 11.30 3.81 20.07
N GLN A 76 12.48 4.43 20.23
CA GLN A 76 12.88 5.60 19.47
C GLN A 76 12.97 5.32 17.95
N HIS A 77 13.50 4.15 17.57
CA HIS A 77 13.56 3.70 16.17
C HIS A 77 12.16 3.50 15.56
N PHE A 78 11.24 2.89 16.31
CA PHE A 78 9.86 2.76 15.86
C PHE A 78 9.17 4.13 15.70
N ALA A 79 9.42 5.07 16.62
CA ALA A 79 8.89 6.43 16.52
C ALA A 79 9.43 7.17 15.28
N SER A 80 10.73 7.08 15.01
CA SER A 80 11.35 7.72 13.83
C SER A 80 10.85 7.13 12.52
N CYS A 81 10.55 5.83 12.50
CA CYS A 81 9.99 5.11 11.36
C CYS A 81 8.47 5.23 11.24
N ARG A 82 7.81 6.03 12.09
CA ARG A 82 6.34 6.21 12.14
C ARG A 82 5.57 4.89 12.29
N ILE A 83 6.15 3.93 12.99
CA ILE A 83 5.49 2.66 13.28
C ILE A 83 4.59 2.87 14.47
N THR A 84 3.28 2.86 14.21
CA THR A 84 2.25 3.10 15.22
C THR A 84 1.56 1.81 15.67
N HIS A 85 1.45 0.82 14.78
CA HIS A 85 0.73 -0.43 15.05
C HIS A 85 1.51 -1.37 15.99
N SER A 86 0.88 -1.76 17.10
CA SER A 86 1.49 -2.59 18.15
C SER A 86 1.85 -4.00 17.66
N CYS A 87 1.04 -4.60 16.79
CA CYS A 87 1.33 -5.91 16.20
C CYS A 87 2.63 -5.91 15.37
N TYR A 88 2.89 -4.81 14.68
CA TYR A 88 4.08 -4.65 13.85
C TYR A 88 5.35 -4.44 14.70
N LYS A 89 5.25 -3.63 15.76
CA LYS A 89 6.32 -3.48 16.75
C LYS A 89 6.72 -4.82 17.38
N LYS A 90 5.73 -5.65 17.75
CA LYS A 90 5.97 -6.98 18.33
C LYS A 90 6.67 -7.93 17.37
N ALA A 91 6.21 -8.01 16.12
CA ALA A 91 6.84 -8.86 15.12
C ALA A 91 8.31 -8.47 14.88
N GLN A 92 8.60 -7.17 14.79
CA GLN A 92 9.97 -6.67 14.60
C GLN A 92 10.85 -6.88 15.83
N LEU A 93 10.32 -6.62 17.04
CA LEU A 93 11.00 -6.94 18.30
C LEU A 93 11.41 -8.41 18.34
N LEU A 94 10.48 -9.33 18.06
CA LEU A 94 10.76 -10.77 18.04
C LEU A 94 11.81 -11.14 16.97
N SER A 95 11.77 -10.49 15.82
CA SER A 95 12.76 -10.73 14.76
C SER A 95 14.18 -10.27 15.14
N TRP A 96 14.32 -9.22 15.95
CA TRP A 96 15.63 -8.61 16.27
C TRP A 96 16.21 -9.03 17.60
N MET A 97 15.39 -9.47 18.55
CA MET A 97 15.90 -10.02 19.80
C MET A 97 16.57 -11.39 19.61
N GLY A 98 16.35 -12.06 18.48
CA GLY A 98 16.92 -13.38 18.17
C GLY A 98 16.35 -14.49 19.06
N SER A 99 16.72 -15.75 18.79
CA SER A 99 16.24 -16.92 19.54
C SER A 99 16.79 -17.04 20.96
N GLU A 100 17.81 -16.28 21.33
CA GLU A 100 18.51 -16.42 22.63
C GLU A 100 17.88 -15.62 23.78
N THR A 101 16.84 -14.84 23.50
CA THR A 101 16.23 -13.87 24.45
C THR A 101 14.85 -14.24 24.96
N PHE A 102 14.32 -15.41 24.60
CA PHE A 102 13.00 -15.87 25.06
C PHE A 102 12.84 -15.80 26.58
N TYR A 103 13.92 -15.99 27.34
CA TYR A 103 13.94 -15.93 28.80
C TYR A 103 13.59 -14.55 29.40
N TYR A 104 13.84 -13.45 28.68
CA TYR A 104 13.56 -12.09 29.17
C TYR A 104 12.14 -11.61 28.87
N VAL A 105 11.44 -12.26 27.94
CA VAL A 105 10.07 -11.90 27.56
C VAL A 105 9.07 -12.46 28.57
N GLU A 106 9.38 -13.62 29.16
CA GLU A 106 8.53 -14.30 30.14
C GLU A 106 8.56 -13.63 31.53
N ASP A 107 9.72 -13.12 31.96
CA ASP A 107 9.88 -12.39 33.23
C ASP A 107 9.33 -10.94 33.17
N SER A 108 9.15 -10.40 31.96
CA SER A 108 8.50 -9.09 31.77
C SER A 108 6.97 -9.12 31.90
N SER A 109 6.39 -10.32 32.09
CA SER A 109 4.95 -10.53 32.10
C SER A 109 4.24 -9.89 33.29
N GLU A 110 4.96 -9.50 34.34
CA GLU A 110 4.38 -8.87 35.52
C GLU A 110 4.45 -7.33 35.54
N VAL A 111 5.23 -6.66 34.67
CA VAL A 111 5.48 -5.21 34.86
C VAL A 111 5.12 -4.29 33.69
N ARG A 112 4.93 -4.75 32.44
CA ARG A 112 4.79 -3.78 31.33
C ARG A 112 3.79 -4.07 30.21
N TYR A 113 2.65 -4.67 30.53
CA TYR A 113 1.51 -4.72 29.60
C TYR A 113 0.60 -3.47 29.61
N ARG A 114 0.83 -2.49 30.50
CA ARG A 114 -0.01 -1.28 30.58
C ARG A 114 0.30 -0.20 29.55
N THR A 115 1.41 -0.28 28.81
CA THR A 115 1.80 0.76 27.84
C THR A 115 1.51 0.39 26.38
N PHE A 116 0.89 -0.78 26.14
CA PHE A 116 0.52 -1.25 24.80
C PHE A 116 -0.99 -1.29 24.54
N LEU A 117 -1.80 -0.66 25.41
CA LEU A 117 -3.21 -0.33 25.17
C LEU A 117 -3.33 1.13 24.69
#